data_AF-F5Z2J6-F1
#
_entry.id   AF-F5Z2J6-F1
#
_cell.length_a   1.000
_cell.length_b   1.000
_cell.length_c   1.000
_cell.angle_alpha   90.00
_cell.angle_beta   90.00
_cell.angle_gamma   90.00
#
_symmetry.space_group_name_H-M   'P 1'
#
loop_
_entity.id
_entity.type
_entity.pdbx_description
1 polymer ?
#
loop_
_entity_poly.entity_id
_entity_poly.type
_entity_poly.pdbx_seq_one_letter_code
_entity_poly.pdbx_strand_id
1 'polypeptide(L)'
;MDAETLYEIARYREYELPDELIDRIQLVRDPDGSLSVRYADGRETPCSEEDPLAVIVANQDLHTVRPNELTHIKGTEEIRAELPLVLRALDAEVHGESYEVCVDYQYWGVIDAADRMWVLPSDCYELDFVDEWARISFIETGSMTSGLDTAYLGMITPTLVADFCNLDGESAQITVSRRDDDAKILADWLLDGHFSKYFCTQELIVQLFMEAVKFHRTTVEMRGDRLAAGVVPYGNFGTSPTAEWSLDLKLDTDVREGVLERLRAHGGQIAAIVDGGLNPDSAIGRARAAALKELGEPQHDDDDDPNAPWNQSVVERLPEVISPGEVPIQFWHRLSDEAKPIAFDFVFSWGGEREADWSYGISPDNADVPENRFASFQGTATWTDGVNVHLTYSSSDSGLGGETTLNAAAPMLISPSSDVFMKIPMAWVDLAMKIIAVLNGLRRG
;
A
#
# COMPACT_ATOMS: atom_id res chain seq x y z
N MET A 1 44.83 -3.95 7.89
CA MET A 1 43.44 -3.79 7.44
C MET A 1 42.95 -2.56 8.15
N ASP A 2 42.32 -1.64 7.43
CA ASP A 2 41.77 -0.42 8.01
C ASP A 2 40.39 -0.74 8.62
N ALA A 3 39.90 0.09 9.53
CA ALA A 3 38.57 -0.08 10.11
C ALA A 3 37.49 0.01 9.01
N GLU A 4 36.49 -0.86 9.09
CA GLU A 4 35.36 -0.94 8.16
C GLU A 4 34.19 -0.11 8.68
N THR A 5 33.66 0.83 7.89
CA THR A 5 32.42 1.54 8.24
C THR A 5 31.22 0.66 7.97
N LEU A 6 30.49 0.28 9.03
CA LEU A 6 29.27 -0.53 8.93
C LEU A 6 28.02 0.32 8.73
N TYR A 7 27.98 1.50 9.37
CA TYR A 7 26.85 2.42 9.36
C TYR A 7 27.34 3.86 9.54
N GLU A 8 26.70 4.81 8.88
CA GLU A 8 26.92 6.24 9.00
C GLU A 8 25.59 6.97 9.01
N ILE A 9 25.44 7.91 9.93
CA ILE A 9 24.38 8.92 9.92
C ILE A 9 25.03 10.30 9.87
N ALA A 10 24.60 11.11 8.91
CA ALA A 10 25.05 12.49 8.72
C ALA A 10 23.83 13.40 8.63
N ARG A 11 23.83 14.50 9.38
CA ARG A 11 22.71 15.44 9.45
C ARG A 11 23.14 16.80 8.97
N TYR A 12 22.26 17.45 8.22
CA TYR A 12 22.52 18.73 7.58
C TYR A 12 21.39 19.72 7.86
N ARG A 13 21.68 21.02 7.83
CA ARG A 13 20.66 22.06 7.97
C ARG A 13 19.94 22.29 6.63
N GLU A 14 18.62 22.05 6.61
CA GLU A 14 17.75 21.99 5.41
C GLU A 14 17.65 23.31 4.60
N TYR A 15 17.99 24.46 5.20
CA TYR A 15 17.72 25.78 4.61
C TYR A 15 18.95 26.65 4.31
N GLU A 16 20.16 26.10 4.41
CA GLU A 16 21.39 26.83 4.09
C GLU A 16 22.05 26.18 2.88
N LEU A 17 22.11 26.90 1.74
CA LEU A 17 22.87 26.44 0.56
C LEU A 17 24.30 27.00 0.60
N PRO A 18 25.35 26.16 0.54
CA PRO A 18 25.32 24.68 0.51
C PRO A 18 25.02 24.08 1.89
N ASP A 19 24.37 22.91 1.92
CA ASP A 19 23.94 22.22 3.13
C ASP A 19 25.06 22.16 4.19
N GLU A 20 24.84 22.81 5.34
CA GLU A 20 25.81 22.84 6.43
C GLU A 20 25.74 21.51 7.21
N LEU A 21 26.85 20.77 7.25
CA LEU A 21 26.97 19.54 8.05
C LEU A 21 26.89 19.88 9.54
N ILE A 22 25.85 19.39 10.21
CA ILE A 22 25.64 19.56 11.66
C ILE A 22 26.49 18.53 12.41
N ASP A 23 26.27 17.25 12.12
CA ASP A 23 27.01 16.14 12.69
C ASP A 23 27.16 14.99 11.69
N ARG A 24 28.21 14.20 11.89
CA ARG A 24 28.42 12.90 11.24
C ARG A 24 28.93 11.93 12.28
N ILE A 25 28.24 10.80 12.38
CA ILE A 25 28.59 9.72 13.30
C ILE A 25 28.65 8.42 12.52
N GLN A 26 29.70 7.65 12.75
CA GLN A 26 29.98 6.38 12.09
C GLN A 26 30.07 5.26 13.12
N LEU A 27 29.45 4.14 12.84
CA LEU A 27 29.74 2.87 13.49
C LEU A 27 30.77 2.12 12.65
N VAL A 28 31.93 1.87 13.25
CA VAL A 28 33.04 1.19 12.57
C VAL A 28 33.37 -0.12 13.27
N ARG A 29 33.85 -1.08 12.49
CA ARG A 29 34.45 -2.34 12.95
C ARG A 29 35.95 -2.26 12.81
N ASP A 30 36.65 -2.37 13.93
CA ASP A 30 38.10 -2.39 13.98
C ASP A 30 38.67 -3.72 13.47
N PRO A 31 39.97 -3.78 13.09
CA PRO A 31 40.57 -4.99 12.52
C PRO A 31 40.59 -6.20 13.46
N ASP A 32 40.45 -6.00 14.77
CA ASP A 32 40.31 -7.05 15.78
C ASP A 32 38.86 -7.49 15.99
N GLY A 33 37.91 -6.86 15.28
CA GLY A 33 36.48 -7.14 15.32
C GLY A 33 35.70 -6.28 16.32
N SER A 34 36.34 -5.44 17.14
CA SER A 34 35.60 -4.58 18.07
C SER A 34 34.82 -3.49 17.35
N LEU A 35 33.70 -3.05 17.96
CA LEU A 35 32.89 -1.96 17.43
C LEU A 35 33.24 -0.65 18.15
N SER A 36 33.34 0.43 17.38
CA SER A 36 33.59 1.78 17.88
C SER A 36 32.66 2.79 17.20
N VAL A 37 32.21 3.80 17.95
CA VAL A 37 31.48 4.95 17.40
C VAL A 37 32.46 6.10 17.19
N ARG A 38 32.55 6.58 15.95
CA ARG A 38 33.42 7.67 15.54
C ARG A 38 32.60 8.91 15.19
N TYR A 39 33.00 10.04 15.74
CA TYR A 39 32.37 11.35 15.52
C TYR A 39 33.19 12.20 14.55
N ALA A 40 32.55 13.18 13.91
CA ALA A 40 33.18 14.08 12.94
C ALA A 40 34.38 14.88 13.51
N ASP A 41 34.41 15.13 14.82
CA ASP A 41 35.51 15.80 15.51
C ASP A 41 36.74 14.89 15.75
N GLY A 42 36.66 13.63 15.33
CA GLY A 42 37.69 12.61 15.51
C GLY A 42 37.62 11.86 16.85
N ARG A 43 36.64 12.17 17.71
CA ARG A 43 36.39 11.40 18.92
C ARG A 43 35.92 10.00 18.56
N GLU A 44 36.46 9.00 19.24
CA GLU A 44 36.11 7.59 19.05
C GLU A 44 35.79 6.97 20.40
N THR A 45 34.67 6.26 20.48
CA THR A 45 34.19 5.62 21.71
C THR A 45 34.01 4.12 21.47
N PRO A 46 34.72 3.24 22.20
CA PRO A 46 34.54 1.81 22.06
C PRO A 46 33.15 1.39 22.55
N CYS A 47 32.54 0.41 21.88
CA CYS A 47 31.22 -0.12 22.22
C CYS A 47 31.36 -1.37 23.12
N SER A 48 30.38 -1.59 24.00
CA SER A 48 30.29 -2.81 24.82
C SER A 48 29.61 -3.96 24.09
N GLU A 49 28.75 -3.65 23.13
CA GLU A 49 27.96 -4.58 22.35
C GLU A 49 28.76 -5.09 21.15
N GLU A 50 28.56 -6.37 20.81
CA GLU A 50 29.17 -6.99 19.63
C GLU A 50 28.25 -6.93 18.40
N ASP A 51 26.95 -6.71 18.62
CA ASP A 51 25.94 -6.58 17.57
C ASP A 51 25.81 -5.10 17.13
N PRO A 52 26.07 -4.78 15.85
CA PRO A 52 25.91 -3.44 15.32
C PRO A 52 24.53 -2.82 15.56
N LEU A 53 23.45 -3.61 15.48
CA LEU A 53 22.09 -3.09 15.68
C LEU A 53 21.85 -2.72 17.15
N ALA A 54 22.37 -3.52 18.08
CA ALA A 54 22.33 -3.20 19.51
C ALA A 54 23.09 -1.91 19.82
N VAL A 55 24.25 -1.67 19.18
CA VAL A 55 24.99 -0.41 19.30
C VAL A 55 24.16 0.77 18.79
N ILE A 56 23.53 0.63 17.62
CA ILE A 56 22.69 1.68 17.03
C ILE A 56 21.53 2.01 17.98
N VAL A 57 20.83 1.01 18.52
CA VAL A 57 19.72 1.21 19.48
C VAL A 57 20.19 1.84 20.79
N ALA A 58 21.34 1.45 21.32
CA ALA A 58 21.86 1.97 22.57
C ALA A 58 22.38 3.41 22.47
N ASN A 59 22.77 3.85 21.26
CA ASN A 59 23.31 5.19 21.03
C ASN A 59 22.29 6.09 20.31
N GLN A 60 21.71 7.03 21.05
CA GLN A 60 20.74 7.99 20.51
C GLN A 60 21.26 8.76 19.29
N ASP A 61 22.55 9.08 19.25
CA ASP A 61 23.16 9.80 18.13
C ASP A 61 23.15 8.97 16.84
N LEU A 62 23.09 7.64 16.92
CA LEU A 62 23.11 6.74 15.76
C LEU A 62 21.73 6.41 15.20
N HIS A 63 20.64 6.63 15.94
CA HIS A 63 19.30 6.22 15.48
C HIS A 63 18.27 7.36 15.42
N THR A 64 18.60 8.54 15.92
CA THR A 64 17.65 9.67 15.97
C THR A 64 17.57 10.38 14.64
N VAL A 65 16.35 10.56 14.14
CA VAL A 65 16.00 11.47 13.05
C VAL A 65 15.35 12.71 13.66
N ARG A 66 15.78 13.90 13.26
CA ARG A 66 15.30 15.17 13.81
C ARG A 66 14.49 15.96 12.78
N PRO A 67 13.47 16.71 13.19
CA PRO A 67 12.76 17.63 12.29
C PRO A 67 13.66 18.77 11.81
N ASN A 68 13.38 19.30 10.62
CA ASN A 68 14.10 20.41 9.97
C ASN A 68 15.60 20.14 9.70
N GLU A 69 15.98 18.86 9.67
CA GLU A 69 17.32 18.39 9.32
C GLU A 69 17.24 17.39 8.17
N LEU A 70 18.09 17.56 7.15
CA LEU A 70 18.30 16.55 6.13
C LEU A 70 19.21 15.46 6.71
N THR A 71 18.65 14.26 6.89
CA THR A 71 19.33 13.10 7.47
C THR A 71 19.74 12.12 6.38
N HIS A 72 21.04 11.96 6.18
CA HIS A 72 21.62 10.97 5.28
C HIS A 72 22.15 9.77 6.06
N ILE A 73 21.65 8.59 5.72
CA ILE A 73 22.05 7.32 6.32
C ILE A 73 22.67 6.42 5.26
N LYS A 74 23.81 5.82 5.61
CA LYS A 74 24.46 4.76 4.85
C LYS A 74 24.71 3.59 5.77
N GLY A 75 24.67 2.38 5.22
CA GLY A 75 25.01 1.19 5.98
C GLY A 75 25.14 -0.02 5.07
N THR A 76 25.63 -1.10 5.65
CA THR A 76 25.61 -2.45 5.04
C THR A 76 24.18 -2.89 4.75
N GLU A 77 24.02 -3.84 3.83
CA GLU A 77 22.71 -4.36 3.44
C GLU A 77 21.96 -4.94 4.65
N GLU A 78 22.67 -5.66 5.52
CA GLU A 78 22.11 -6.28 6.71
C GLU A 78 21.59 -5.24 7.71
N ILE A 79 22.32 -4.14 7.93
CA ILE A 79 21.87 -3.07 8.84
C ILE A 79 20.67 -2.33 8.23
N ARG A 80 20.73 -2.02 6.93
CA ARG A 80 19.66 -1.29 6.24
C ARG A 80 18.32 -2.02 6.29
N ALA A 81 18.34 -3.34 6.12
CA ALA A 81 17.13 -4.16 6.19
C ALA A 81 16.42 -4.08 7.54
N GLU A 82 17.14 -3.73 8.61
CA GLU A 82 16.63 -3.67 9.99
C GLU A 82 16.39 -2.24 10.50
N LEU A 83 16.70 -1.21 9.70
CA LEU A 83 16.57 0.21 10.10
C LEU A 83 15.18 0.61 10.62
N PRO A 84 14.06 0.14 10.04
CA PRO A 84 12.72 0.45 10.56
C PRO A 84 12.51 0.10 12.03
N LEU A 85 13.21 -0.93 12.55
CA LEU A 85 13.10 -1.31 13.96
C LEU A 85 13.92 -0.41 14.88
N VAL A 86 15.01 0.17 14.39
CA VAL A 86 16.00 0.89 15.21
C VAL A 86 15.87 2.41 15.13
N LEU A 87 15.52 2.97 13.98
CA LEU A 87 15.39 4.42 13.80
C LEU A 87 14.23 5.01 14.62
N ARG A 88 14.41 6.23 15.10
CA ARG A 88 13.41 6.98 15.87
C ARG A 88 13.37 8.41 15.38
N ALA A 89 12.23 8.86 14.88
CA ALA A 89 11.99 10.28 14.67
C ALA A 89 11.54 10.94 15.99
N LEU A 90 12.13 12.09 16.33
CA LEU A 90 11.74 12.87 17.51
C LEU A 90 10.43 13.59 17.23
N ASP A 91 9.46 13.54 18.16
CA ASP A 91 8.16 14.22 18.01
C ASP A 91 8.30 15.68 17.56
N ALA A 92 7.58 16.06 16.50
CA ALA A 92 7.55 17.43 16.02
C ALA A 92 6.59 18.22 16.92
N GLU A 93 7.12 18.98 17.88
CA GLU A 93 6.29 19.79 18.79
C GLU A 93 5.46 20.87 18.05
N VAL A 94 5.77 21.14 16.77
CA VAL A 94 5.21 22.25 16.00
C VAL A 94 4.70 21.78 14.63
N HIS A 95 3.44 22.10 14.32
CA HIS A 95 2.88 21.94 12.98
C HIS A 95 3.72 22.74 11.96
N GLY A 96 4.30 22.05 10.97
CA GLY A 96 5.07 22.63 9.87
C GLY A 96 6.52 22.16 9.78
N GLU A 97 6.96 21.26 10.65
CA GLU A 97 8.30 20.64 10.56
C GLU A 97 8.30 19.51 9.54
N SER A 98 9.24 19.56 8.58
CA SER A 98 9.51 18.49 7.61
C SER A 98 10.58 17.54 8.14
N TYR A 99 10.44 16.27 7.76
CA TYR A 99 11.52 15.29 7.87
C TYR A 99 12.03 15.00 6.48
N GLU A 100 13.35 15.11 6.28
CA GLU A 100 14.00 14.65 5.07
C GLU A 100 14.99 13.55 5.44
N VAL A 101 14.63 12.30 5.14
CA VAL A 101 15.47 11.13 5.43
C VAL A 101 15.84 10.43 4.14
N CYS A 102 17.14 10.27 3.90
CA CYS A 102 17.68 9.52 2.78
C CYS A 102 18.50 8.33 3.29
N VAL A 103 18.05 7.11 3.02
CA VAL A 103 18.81 5.88 3.30
C VAL A 103 19.38 5.35 1.99
N ASP A 104 20.71 5.33 1.88
CA ASP A 104 21.43 4.93 0.65
C ASP A 104 20.89 5.62 -0.62
N TYR A 105 20.69 6.93 -0.52
CA TYR A 105 20.17 7.80 -1.59
C TYR A 105 18.69 7.57 -1.96
N GLN A 106 17.95 6.78 -1.18
CA GLN A 106 16.50 6.63 -1.32
C GLN A 106 15.78 7.38 -0.21
N TYR A 107 14.73 8.13 -0.56
CA TYR A 107 13.90 8.81 0.42
C TYR A 107 13.08 7.81 1.23
N TRP A 108 13.05 8.03 2.54
CA TRP A 108 12.24 7.28 3.48
C TRP A 108 11.26 8.24 4.17
N GLY A 109 10.01 7.81 4.26
CA GLY A 109 8.95 8.57 4.90
C GLY A 109 9.02 8.51 6.42
N VAL A 110 8.64 9.60 7.08
CA VAL A 110 8.31 9.62 8.50
C VAL A 110 6.81 9.62 8.65
N ILE A 111 6.24 8.53 9.17
CA ILE A 111 4.80 8.34 9.33
C ILE A 111 4.43 8.48 10.80
N ASP A 112 3.53 9.40 11.09
CA ASP A 112 2.93 9.56 12.41
C ASP A 112 1.92 8.44 12.67
N ALA A 113 2.28 7.55 13.59
CA ALA A 113 1.42 6.47 14.04
C ALA A 113 1.08 6.65 15.52
N ALA A 114 -0.01 6.03 15.97
CA ALA A 114 -0.51 6.26 17.33
C ALA A 114 0.45 5.89 18.47
N ASP A 115 1.46 5.04 18.22
CA ASP A 115 2.46 4.66 19.23
C ASP A 115 3.74 5.51 19.17
N ARG A 116 4.14 5.93 17.95
CA ARG A 116 5.36 6.72 17.68
C ARG A 116 5.39 7.16 16.21
N MET A 117 6.34 8.03 15.89
CA MET A 117 6.73 8.28 14.50
C MET A 117 7.69 7.22 13.96
N TRP A 118 7.29 6.61 12.86
CA TRP A 118 8.04 5.55 12.18
C TRP A 118 8.85 6.11 11.02
N VAL A 119 10.09 5.68 10.88
CA VAL A 119 10.93 5.97 9.71
C VAL A 119 10.97 4.72 8.84
N LEU A 120 10.33 4.77 7.66
CA LEU A 120 10.02 3.60 6.85
C LEU A 120 10.37 3.83 5.37
N PRO A 121 10.67 2.76 4.61
CA PRO A 121 10.63 2.83 3.14
C PRO A 121 9.22 3.25 2.70
N SER A 122 9.09 4.48 2.20
CA SER A 122 7.82 5.12 1.85
C SER A 122 8.12 6.41 1.10
N ASP A 123 7.36 6.73 0.06
CA ASP A 123 7.50 7.97 -0.71
C ASP A 123 6.63 9.14 -0.18
N CYS A 124 5.54 8.87 0.55
CA CYS A 124 4.88 9.70 1.57
C CYS A 124 3.46 9.16 1.87
N TYR A 125 3.03 9.21 3.13
CA TYR A 125 1.71 8.82 3.65
C TYR A 125 1.27 7.34 3.49
N GLU A 126 1.81 6.60 2.53
CA GLU A 126 1.59 5.17 2.33
C GLU A 126 2.90 4.39 2.39
N LEU A 127 2.84 3.15 2.89
CA LEU A 127 4.00 2.28 3.06
C LEU A 127 4.38 1.61 1.74
N ASP A 128 5.66 1.66 1.38
CA ASP A 128 6.17 0.92 0.21
C ASP A 128 6.45 -0.53 0.60
N PHE A 129 5.58 -1.43 0.17
CA PHE A 129 5.79 -2.87 0.31
C PHE A 129 6.68 -3.39 -0.82
N VAL A 130 7.77 -4.05 -0.45
CA VAL A 130 8.56 -4.90 -1.37
C VAL A 130 7.70 -6.04 -1.91
N ASP A 131 6.85 -6.59 -1.04
CA ASP A 131 5.90 -7.64 -1.37
C ASP A 131 4.66 -7.53 -0.47
N GLU A 132 3.55 -7.09 -1.04
CA GLU A 132 2.27 -7.00 -0.35
C GLU A 132 1.61 -8.39 -0.34
N TRP A 133 1.32 -8.91 0.85
CA TRP A 133 0.74 -10.25 1.03
C TRP A 133 -0.78 -10.21 1.11
N ALA A 134 -1.31 -9.22 1.79
CA ALA A 134 -2.74 -9.08 1.99
C ALA A 134 -3.16 -7.61 2.12
N ARG A 135 -4.36 -7.30 1.65
CA ARG A 135 -5.04 -6.03 1.86
C ARG A 135 -6.49 -6.27 2.20
N ILE A 136 -6.95 -5.73 3.32
CA ILE A 136 -8.38 -5.69 3.67
C ILE A 136 -8.85 -4.26 3.50
N SER A 137 -10.02 -4.09 2.89
CA SER A 137 -10.71 -2.82 2.91
C SER A 137 -12.13 -2.96 3.45
N PHE A 138 -12.61 -1.90 4.07
CA PHE A 138 -13.97 -1.78 4.57
C PHE A 138 -14.53 -0.42 4.19
N ILE A 139 -15.80 -0.40 3.79
CA ILE A 139 -16.57 0.82 3.58
C ILE A 139 -17.99 0.61 4.09
N GLU A 140 -18.53 1.62 4.76
CA GLU A 140 -19.93 1.65 5.19
C GLU A 140 -20.72 2.58 4.25
N THR A 141 -21.56 1.99 3.40
CA THR A 141 -22.32 2.71 2.36
C THR A 141 -23.65 3.29 2.88
N GLY A 142 -24.08 2.92 4.10
CA GLY A 142 -25.36 3.33 4.68
C GLY A 142 -25.31 4.49 5.68
N SER A 143 -24.11 5.01 6.00
CA SER A 143 -23.89 6.03 7.04
C SER A 143 -23.31 7.32 6.45
N MET A 144 -23.46 8.45 7.16
CA MET A 144 -22.81 9.73 6.81
C MET A 144 -21.29 9.75 7.06
N THR A 145 -20.69 8.61 7.40
CA THR A 145 -19.26 8.42 7.64
C THR A 145 -18.68 7.65 6.44
N SER A 146 -18.46 8.36 5.33
CA SER A 146 -18.01 7.79 4.06
C SER A 146 -16.47 7.83 3.97
N GLY A 147 -15.83 6.90 4.66
CA GLY A 147 -14.39 6.67 4.61
C GLY A 147 -14.09 5.28 4.06
N LEU A 148 -13.02 5.15 3.27
CA LEU A 148 -12.45 3.85 2.94
C LEU A 148 -11.41 3.52 4.01
N ASP A 149 -11.70 2.52 4.83
CA ASP A 149 -10.75 2.00 5.80
C ASP A 149 -9.93 0.89 5.16
N THR A 150 -8.61 0.90 5.34
CA THR A 150 -7.71 -0.10 4.75
C THR A 150 -6.70 -0.63 5.76
N ALA A 151 -6.39 -1.92 5.64
CA ALA A 151 -5.25 -2.52 6.30
C ALA A 151 -4.44 -3.38 5.34
N TYR A 152 -3.13 -3.35 5.49
CA TYR A 152 -2.15 -4.00 4.64
C TYR A 152 -1.22 -4.84 5.49
N LEU A 153 -0.80 -5.97 4.93
CA LEU A 153 0.25 -6.80 5.48
C LEU A 153 1.24 -7.15 4.36
N GLY A 154 2.52 -6.97 4.62
CA GLY A 154 3.54 -7.33 3.65
C GLY A 154 4.96 -7.00 4.09
N MET A 155 5.92 -7.39 3.26
CA MET A 155 7.33 -7.10 3.47
C MET A 155 7.64 -5.65 3.11
N ILE A 156 8.29 -4.93 4.02
CA ILE A 156 8.84 -3.59 3.76
C ILE A 156 10.36 -3.65 3.52
N THR A 157 11.00 -4.73 3.99
CA THR A 157 12.35 -5.14 3.64
C THR A 157 12.38 -6.67 3.54
N PRO A 158 13.44 -7.29 2.98
CA PRO A 158 13.52 -8.75 2.94
C PRO A 158 13.45 -9.45 4.31
N THR A 159 13.74 -8.73 5.40
CA THR A 159 13.74 -9.26 6.78
C THR A 159 12.62 -8.74 7.66
N LEU A 160 11.84 -7.75 7.21
CA LEU A 160 10.81 -7.09 8.01
C LEU A 160 9.44 -7.10 7.33
N VAL A 161 8.41 -7.37 8.13
CA VAL A 161 7.00 -7.31 7.75
C VAL A 161 6.32 -6.17 8.51
N ALA A 162 5.45 -5.43 7.83
CA ALA A 162 4.61 -4.40 8.43
C ALA A 162 3.13 -4.77 8.35
N ASP A 163 2.42 -4.59 9.46
CA ASP A 163 0.96 -4.40 9.54
C ASP A 163 0.70 -2.89 9.54
N PHE A 164 0.05 -2.39 8.50
CA PHE A 164 -0.30 -0.98 8.34
C PHE A 164 -1.80 -0.84 8.23
N CYS A 165 -2.40 -0.02 9.08
CA CYS A 165 -3.84 0.17 9.14
C CYS A 165 -4.13 1.67 9.11
N ASN A 166 -4.82 2.10 8.05
CA ASN A 166 -5.24 3.47 7.82
C ASN A 166 -6.75 3.55 7.92
N LEU A 167 -7.23 4.25 8.94
CA LEU A 167 -8.65 4.39 9.22
C LEU A 167 -9.07 5.83 8.96
N ASP A 168 -10.23 6.02 8.35
CA ASP A 168 -10.69 7.36 8.00
C ASP A 168 -10.87 8.22 9.28
N GLY A 169 -10.19 9.37 9.29
CA GLY A 169 -10.22 10.32 10.39
C GLY A 169 -9.38 9.95 11.62
N GLU A 170 -8.58 8.89 11.58
CA GLU A 170 -7.71 8.46 12.68
C GLU A 170 -6.24 8.43 12.26
N SER A 171 -5.33 8.47 13.24
CA SER A 171 -3.90 8.24 12.99
C SER A 171 -3.66 6.79 12.55
N ALA A 172 -2.74 6.61 11.61
CA ALA A 172 -2.34 5.28 11.16
C ALA A 172 -1.87 4.41 12.33
N GLN A 173 -2.17 3.12 12.26
CA GLN A 173 -1.62 2.12 13.18
C GLN A 173 -0.58 1.31 12.43
N ILE A 174 0.63 1.23 12.97
CA ILE A 174 1.74 0.55 12.34
C ILE A 174 2.36 -0.43 13.33
N THR A 175 2.66 -1.63 12.86
CA THR A 175 3.50 -2.57 13.61
C THR A 175 4.47 -3.23 12.66
N VAL A 176 5.76 -3.10 12.96
CA VAL A 176 6.83 -3.75 12.20
C VAL A 176 7.43 -4.87 13.04
N SER A 177 7.62 -6.03 12.43
CA SER A 177 8.20 -7.21 13.05
C SER A 177 9.21 -7.87 12.11
N ARG A 178 10.10 -8.70 12.69
CA ARG A 178 11.00 -9.53 11.87
C ARG A 178 10.21 -10.65 11.21
N ARG A 179 10.52 -10.91 9.95
CA ARG A 179 10.00 -12.04 9.19
C ARG A 179 10.59 -13.33 9.74
N ASP A 180 9.72 -14.25 10.15
CA ASP A 180 10.10 -15.58 10.61
C ASP A 180 9.28 -16.69 9.93
N ASP A 181 7.97 -16.69 10.13
CA ASP A 181 7.00 -17.65 9.61
C ASP A 181 5.82 -16.88 9.03
N ASP A 182 5.81 -16.73 7.70
CA ASP A 182 4.81 -15.95 6.97
C ASP A 182 3.37 -16.42 7.27
N ALA A 183 3.17 -17.74 7.43
CA ALA A 183 1.86 -18.30 7.75
C ALA A 183 1.43 -17.95 9.18
N LYS A 184 2.38 -17.90 10.12
CA LYS A 184 2.13 -17.42 11.48
C LYS A 184 1.77 -15.95 11.47
N ILE A 185 2.57 -15.11 10.82
CA ILE A 185 2.38 -13.67 10.79
C ILE A 185 1.01 -13.32 10.21
N LEU A 186 0.64 -13.93 9.10
CA LEU A 186 -0.68 -13.72 8.50
C LEU A 186 -1.82 -14.25 9.36
N ALA A 187 -1.69 -15.43 9.97
CA ALA A 187 -2.72 -15.95 10.88
C ALA A 187 -2.92 -15.02 12.10
N ASP A 188 -1.83 -14.54 12.68
CA ASP A 188 -1.86 -13.56 13.77
C ASP A 188 -2.49 -12.24 13.29
N TRP A 189 -2.21 -11.77 12.08
CA TRP A 189 -2.81 -10.55 11.54
C TRP A 189 -4.32 -10.68 11.32
N LEU A 190 -4.80 -11.82 10.80
CA LEU A 190 -6.23 -12.09 10.63
C LEU A 190 -6.98 -12.16 11.98
N LEU A 191 -6.29 -12.56 13.05
CA LEU A 191 -6.86 -12.67 14.39
C LEU A 191 -6.72 -11.38 15.20
N ASP A 192 -5.55 -10.77 15.23
CA ASP A 192 -5.19 -9.72 16.19
C ASP A 192 -4.65 -8.44 15.51
N GLY A 193 -4.64 -8.38 14.18
CA GLY A 193 -4.26 -7.20 13.41
C GLY A 193 -5.14 -6.00 13.74
N HIS A 194 -4.63 -4.79 13.52
CA HIS A 194 -5.31 -3.56 13.97
C HIS A 194 -6.74 -3.46 13.46
N PHE A 195 -7.00 -3.82 12.20
CA PHE A 195 -8.34 -3.79 11.60
C PHE A 195 -9.40 -4.61 12.34
N SER A 196 -9.01 -5.78 12.87
CA SER A 196 -9.89 -6.68 13.62
C SER A 196 -10.40 -6.06 14.93
N LYS A 197 -9.65 -5.11 15.50
CA LYS A 197 -9.98 -4.49 16.80
C LYS A 197 -11.00 -3.35 16.69
N TYR A 198 -11.11 -2.70 15.53
CA TYR A 198 -11.92 -1.51 15.36
C TYR A 198 -13.33 -1.80 14.81
N PHE A 199 -13.45 -2.62 13.77
CA PHE A 199 -14.72 -2.70 12.99
C PHE A 199 -15.52 -3.98 13.21
N CYS A 200 -14.88 -5.06 13.65
CA CYS A 200 -15.48 -6.39 13.57
C CYS A 200 -14.95 -7.35 14.63
N THR A 201 -15.29 -8.63 14.48
CA THR A 201 -14.69 -9.70 15.27
C THR A 201 -13.77 -10.53 14.40
N GLN A 202 -12.83 -11.22 15.04
CA GLN A 202 -11.87 -12.11 14.38
C GLN A 202 -12.57 -13.13 13.47
N GLU A 203 -13.75 -13.61 13.88
CA GLU A 203 -14.58 -14.52 13.09
C GLU A 203 -14.96 -13.96 11.72
N LEU A 204 -15.23 -12.66 11.63
CA LEU A 204 -15.66 -12.02 10.39
C LEU A 204 -14.51 -11.97 9.37
N ILE A 205 -13.32 -11.54 9.83
CA ILE A 205 -12.10 -11.50 9.02
C ILE A 205 -11.67 -12.90 8.60
N VAL A 206 -11.70 -13.87 9.51
CA VAL A 206 -11.40 -15.27 9.18
C VAL A 206 -12.42 -15.83 8.19
N GLN A 207 -13.69 -15.49 8.32
CA GLN A 207 -14.70 -15.90 7.32
C GLN A 207 -14.41 -15.28 5.95
N LEU A 208 -13.95 -14.02 5.89
CA LEU A 208 -13.58 -13.36 4.62
C LEU A 208 -12.40 -14.06 3.95
N PHE A 209 -11.37 -14.38 4.74
CA PHE A 209 -10.25 -15.21 4.30
C PHE A 209 -10.73 -16.58 3.78
N MET A 210 -11.66 -17.23 4.48
CA MET A 210 -12.21 -18.52 4.04
C MET A 210 -12.95 -18.44 2.72
N GLU A 211 -13.64 -17.33 2.43
CA GLU A 211 -14.29 -17.14 1.12
C GLU A 211 -13.22 -17.01 0.01
N ALA A 212 -12.12 -16.30 0.25
CA ALA A 212 -11.01 -16.22 -0.70
C ALA A 212 -10.35 -17.58 -0.96
N VAL A 213 -10.09 -18.34 0.10
CA VAL A 213 -9.54 -19.70 0.02
C VAL A 213 -10.47 -20.64 -0.76
N LYS A 214 -11.77 -20.67 -0.41
CA LYS A 214 -12.75 -21.60 -0.98
C LYS A 214 -12.93 -21.43 -2.48
N PHE A 215 -12.90 -20.19 -2.96
CA PHE A 215 -13.07 -19.89 -4.38
C PHE A 215 -11.75 -19.78 -5.14
N HIS A 216 -10.61 -20.04 -4.48
CA HIS A 216 -9.27 -19.86 -5.03
C HIS A 216 -9.08 -18.47 -5.65
N ARG A 217 -9.66 -17.44 -5.02
CA ARG A 217 -9.60 -16.07 -5.50
C ARG A 217 -8.47 -15.33 -4.82
N THR A 218 -7.81 -14.47 -5.58
CA THR A 218 -6.92 -13.45 -5.05
C THR A 218 -7.70 -12.30 -4.45
N THR A 219 -8.93 -12.05 -4.92
CA THR A 219 -9.76 -10.95 -4.42
C THR A 219 -11.16 -11.46 -4.10
N VAL A 220 -11.68 -11.08 -2.93
CA VAL A 220 -13.06 -11.33 -2.52
C VAL A 220 -13.68 -10.05 -2.01
N GLU A 221 -14.90 -9.80 -2.47
CA GLU A 221 -15.76 -8.72 -2.00
C GLU A 221 -17.04 -9.32 -1.43
N MET A 222 -17.49 -8.84 -0.27
CA MET A 222 -18.67 -9.37 0.40
C MET A 222 -19.32 -8.34 1.32
N ARG A 223 -20.66 -8.31 1.32
CA ARG A 223 -21.44 -7.56 2.30
C ARG A 223 -21.34 -8.17 3.70
N GLY A 224 -21.34 -7.33 4.72
CA GLY A 224 -21.17 -7.69 6.13
C GLY A 224 -22.21 -8.69 6.62
N ASP A 225 -23.48 -8.53 6.23
CA ASP A 225 -24.57 -9.44 6.58
C ASP A 225 -24.37 -10.86 6.02
N ARG A 226 -23.93 -10.95 4.77
CA ARG A 226 -23.60 -12.24 4.12
C ARG A 226 -22.34 -12.84 4.71
N LEU A 227 -21.35 -12.01 5.03
CA LEU A 227 -20.13 -12.45 5.68
C LEU A 227 -20.43 -13.06 7.05
N ALA A 228 -21.27 -12.41 7.86
CA ALA A 228 -21.70 -12.88 9.17
C ALA A 228 -22.64 -14.10 9.15
N ALA A 229 -23.29 -14.40 8.02
CA ALA A 229 -24.36 -15.39 7.92
C ALA A 229 -24.00 -16.76 8.53
N GLY A 230 -24.71 -17.14 9.60
CA GLY A 230 -24.54 -18.42 10.29
C GLY A 230 -23.24 -18.57 11.08
N VAL A 231 -22.46 -17.50 11.22
CA VAL A 231 -21.08 -17.54 11.72
C VAL A 231 -20.82 -16.52 12.83
N VAL A 232 -21.31 -15.29 12.67
CA VAL A 232 -21.12 -14.18 13.62
C VAL A 232 -22.49 -13.67 14.09
N PRO A 233 -22.69 -13.41 15.39
CA PRO A 233 -23.91 -12.78 15.86
C PRO A 233 -24.12 -11.40 15.22
N TYR A 234 -25.34 -11.14 14.76
CA TYR A 234 -25.74 -9.84 14.22
C TYR A 234 -25.62 -8.74 15.28
N GLY A 235 -25.08 -7.58 14.91
CA GLY A 235 -25.08 -6.38 15.78
C GLY A 235 -23.78 -5.62 15.87
N ASN A 236 -22.69 -6.12 15.27
CA ASN A 236 -21.48 -5.32 15.06
C ASN A 236 -21.62 -4.48 13.79
N PHE A 237 -20.99 -3.30 13.78
CA PHE A 237 -21.02 -2.37 12.66
C PHE A 237 -20.63 -3.04 11.34
N GLY A 238 -19.56 -3.83 11.35
CA GLY A 238 -19.11 -4.62 10.20
C GLY A 238 -20.05 -5.72 9.68
N THR A 239 -21.17 -6.00 10.36
CA THR A 239 -22.12 -7.07 9.99
C THR A 239 -23.40 -6.54 9.34
N SER A 240 -23.47 -5.22 9.10
CA SER A 240 -24.62 -4.59 8.48
C SER A 240 -24.75 -4.99 6.99
N PRO A 241 -25.94 -4.87 6.38
CA PRO A 241 -26.11 -5.04 4.94
C PRO A 241 -25.45 -3.93 4.10
N THR A 242 -25.05 -2.84 4.74
CA THR A 242 -24.41 -1.65 4.13
C THR A 242 -22.89 -1.61 4.39
N ALA A 243 -22.38 -2.58 5.14
CA ALA A 243 -20.96 -2.83 5.31
C ALA A 243 -20.46 -3.63 4.10
N GLU A 244 -19.48 -3.09 3.39
CA GLU A 244 -18.82 -3.77 2.28
C GLU A 244 -17.37 -4.06 2.66
N TRP A 245 -16.98 -5.32 2.51
CA TRP A 245 -15.66 -5.83 2.82
C TRP A 245 -14.98 -6.28 1.55
N SER A 246 -13.70 -5.97 1.40
CA SER A 246 -12.84 -6.59 0.41
C SER A 246 -11.59 -7.18 1.05
N LEU A 247 -11.09 -8.26 0.46
CA LEU A 247 -9.83 -8.88 0.81
C LEU A 247 -9.09 -9.26 -0.46
N ASP A 248 -7.90 -8.69 -0.63
CA ASP A 248 -6.90 -9.10 -1.59
C ASP A 248 -5.84 -9.97 -0.88
N LEU A 249 -5.50 -11.12 -1.49
CA LEU A 249 -4.51 -12.08 -1.03
C LEU A 249 -3.56 -12.43 -2.16
N LYS A 250 -2.27 -12.18 -1.94
CA LYS A 250 -1.15 -12.54 -2.80
C LYS A 250 -0.25 -13.51 -2.05
N LEU A 251 -0.69 -14.78 -2.00
CA LEU A 251 -0.04 -15.81 -1.19
C LEU A 251 0.16 -17.09 -1.98
N ASP A 252 1.35 -17.66 -1.81
CA ASP A 252 1.67 -19.01 -2.25
C ASP A 252 0.80 -20.06 -1.55
N THR A 253 0.66 -21.21 -2.20
CA THR A 253 -0.22 -22.29 -1.71
C THR A 253 0.26 -22.83 -0.36
N ASP A 254 1.57 -22.99 -0.17
CA ASP A 254 2.15 -23.53 1.07
C ASP A 254 1.89 -22.62 2.27
N VAL A 255 2.00 -21.30 2.10
CA VAL A 255 1.69 -20.31 3.16
C VAL A 255 0.23 -20.40 3.54
N ARG A 256 -0.67 -20.49 2.55
CA ARG A 256 -2.12 -20.61 2.77
C ARG A 256 -2.49 -21.86 3.57
N GLU A 257 -1.88 -23.01 3.27
CA GLU A 257 -2.12 -24.24 4.03
C GLU A 257 -1.65 -24.10 5.49
N GLY A 258 -0.48 -23.49 5.71
CA GLY A 258 0.02 -23.19 7.05
C GLY A 258 -0.92 -22.27 7.85
N VAL A 259 -1.49 -21.24 7.20
CA VAL A 259 -2.46 -20.33 7.83
C VAL A 259 -3.71 -21.10 8.27
N LEU A 260 -4.25 -21.96 7.40
CA LEU A 260 -5.44 -22.77 7.71
C LEU A 260 -5.19 -23.71 8.90
N GLU A 261 -4.02 -24.34 8.98
CA GLU A 261 -3.63 -25.18 10.11
C GLU A 261 -3.60 -24.39 11.41
N ARG A 262 -3.02 -23.18 11.39
CA ARG A 262 -2.91 -22.29 12.55
C ARG A 262 -4.28 -21.79 13.01
N LEU A 263 -5.13 -21.33 12.09
CA LEU A 263 -6.49 -20.90 12.40
C LEU A 263 -7.34 -22.06 12.97
N ARG A 264 -7.17 -23.29 12.49
CA ARG A 264 -7.78 -24.48 13.10
C ARG A 264 -7.24 -24.75 14.51
N ALA A 265 -5.93 -24.62 14.71
CA ALA A 265 -5.30 -24.86 16.00
C ALA A 265 -5.73 -23.82 17.07
N HIS A 266 -6.15 -22.62 16.67
CA HIS A 266 -6.72 -21.61 17.56
C HIS A 266 -7.97 -22.12 18.30
N GLY A 267 -8.73 -23.04 17.69
CA GLY A 267 -9.92 -23.64 18.31
C GLY A 267 -11.14 -22.72 18.33
N GLY A 268 -12.15 -23.12 19.11
CA GLY A 268 -13.37 -22.33 19.29
C GLY A 268 -14.14 -22.08 17.98
N GLN A 269 -14.72 -20.90 17.85
CA GLN A 269 -15.50 -20.50 16.68
C GLN A 269 -14.64 -20.35 15.42
N ILE A 270 -13.39 -19.90 15.56
CA ILE A 270 -12.43 -19.78 14.45
C ILE A 270 -12.19 -21.13 13.77
N ALA A 271 -11.87 -22.17 14.54
CA ALA A 271 -11.68 -23.51 13.98
C ALA A 271 -12.96 -24.04 13.30
N ALA A 272 -14.11 -23.74 13.92
CA ALA A 272 -15.43 -24.07 13.41
C ALA A 272 -15.71 -23.43 12.03
N ILE A 273 -15.30 -22.19 11.83
CA ILE A 273 -15.40 -21.47 10.54
C ILE A 273 -14.53 -22.12 9.48
N VAL A 274 -13.26 -22.39 9.82
CA VAL A 274 -12.32 -23.00 8.87
C VAL A 274 -12.80 -24.39 8.44
N ASP A 275 -13.25 -25.21 9.39
CA ASP A 275 -13.80 -26.53 9.09
C ASP A 275 -15.11 -26.46 8.31
N GLY A 276 -15.96 -25.47 8.59
CA GLY A 276 -17.18 -25.19 7.83
C GLY A 276 -16.92 -24.79 6.39
N GLY A 277 -15.90 -23.96 6.15
CA GLY A 277 -15.49 -23.53 4.82
C GLY A 277 -14.85 -24.64 4.00
N LEU A 278 -14.01 -25.47 4.62
CA LEU A 278 -13.35 -26.61 3.97
C LEU A 278 -14.27 -27.82 3.79
N ASN A 279 -15.32 -27.94 4.60
CA ASN A 279 -16.35 -28.97 4.47
C ASN A 279 -17.76 -28.33 4.54
N PRO A 280 -18.32 -27.93 3.39
CA PRO A 280 -19.66 -27.34 3.31
C PRO A 280 -20.78 -28.25 3.84
N ASP A 281 -20.56 -29.57 3.83
CA ASP A 281 -21.49 -30.57 4.38
C ASP A 281 -21.34 -30.79 5.89
N SER A 282 -20.46 -30.05 6.56
CA SER A 282 -20.42 -30.04 8.03
C SER A 282 -21.69 -29.39 8.61
N ALA A 283 -21.91 -29.53 9.92
CA ALA A 283 -23.04 -28.86 10.58
C ALA A 283 -22.98 -27.33 10.41
N ILE A 284 -21.78 -26.75 10.46
CA ILE A 284 -21.53 -25.32 10.34
C ILE A 284 -21.66 -24.87 8.89
N GLY A 285 -21.07 -25.62 7.95
CA GLY A 285 -21.21 -25.34 6.51
C GLY A 285 -22.67 -25.32 6.06
N ARG A 286 -23.47 -26.28 6.52
CA ARG A 286 -24.93 -26.29 6.27
C ARG A 286 -25.67 -25.15 6.95
N ALA A 287 -25.30 -24.79 8.17
CA ALA A 287 -25.92 -23.68 8.89
C ALA A 287 -25.67 -22.34 8.15
N ARG A 288 -24.42 -22.11 7.70
CA ARG A 288 -24.08 -20.95 6.86
C ARG A 288 -24.84 -20.97 5.53
N ALA A 289 -24.88 -22.11 4.84
CA ALA A 289 -25.62 -22.21 3.57
C ALA A 289 -27.13 -21.93 3.75
N ALA A 290 -27.72 -22.40 4.85
CA ALA A 290 -29.11 -22.09 5.18
C ALA A 290 -29.32 -20.60 5.47
N ALA A 291 -28.44 -19.98 6.27
CA ALA A 291 -28.49 -18.54 6.58
C ALA A 291 -28.32 -17.67 5.32
N LEU A 292 -27.37 -18.02 4.44
CA LEU A 292 -27.19 -17.33 3.15
C LEU A 292 -28.44 -17.45 2.26
N LYS A 293 -29.11 -18.61 2.28
CA LYS A 293 -30.36 -18.81 1.54
C LYS A 293 -31.50 -17.97 2.09
N GLU A 294 -31.57 -17.76 3.40
CA GLU A 294 -32.57 -16.89 4.04
C GLU A 294 -32.36 -15.41 3.68
N LEU A 295 -31.10 -14.99 3.51
CA LEU A 295 -30.75 -13.65 3.01
C LEU A 295 -31.07 -13.44 1.53
N GLY A 296 -31.37 -14.52 0.79
CA GLY A 296 -31.60 -14.50 -0.65
C GLY A 296 -30.31 -14.51 -1.48
N GLU A 297 -30.47 -14.48 -2.80
CA GLU A 297 -29.37 -14.17 -3.70
C GLU A 297 -28.78 -12.81 -3.32
N PRO A 298 -27.48 -12.54 -3.59
CA PRO A 298 -26.97 -11.19 -3.44
C PRO A 298 -27.92 -10.26 -4.17
N GLN A 299 -28.53 -9.32 -3.45
CA GLN A 299 -28.99 -8.10 -4.08
C GLN A 299 -27.71 -7.38 -4.53
N HIS A 300 -27.14 -7.82 -5.65
CA HIS A 300 -26.75 -6.84 -6.64
C HIS A 300 -28.02 -6.05 -6.89
N ASP A 301 -27.97 -4.73 -6.83
CA ASP A 301 -29.04 -3.97 -7.46
C ASP A 301 -29.24 -4.59 -8.84
N ASP A 302 -30.41 -5.21 -9.04
CA ASP A 302 -30.71 -6.22 -10.08
C ASP A 302 -30.71 -5.65 -11.51
N ASP A 303 -29.92 -4.61 -11.76
CA ASP A 303 -29.69 -4.00 -13.07
C ASP A 303 -28.22 -4.07 -13.53
N ASP A 304 -27.26 -4.49 -12.70
CA ASP A 304 -25.85 -4.60 -13.11
C ASP A 304 -25.54 -5.99 -13.69
N ASP A 305 -25.70 -6.10 -15.02
CA ASP A 305 -25.25 -7.24 -15.82
C ASP A 305 -23.80 -7.63 -15.43
N PRO A 306 -23.52 -8.89 -15.03
CA PRO A 306 -22.16 -9.31 -14.68
C PRO A 306 -21.19 -9.22 -15.88
N ASN A 307 -21.72 -9.13 -17.11
CA ASN A 307 -20.94 -8.89 -18.31
C ASN A 307 -20.81 -7.40 -18.63
N ALA A 308 -21.41 -6.51 -17.84
CA ALA A 308 -21.29 -5.08 -18.04
C ALA A 308 -19.81 -4.66 -18.01
N PRO A 309 -19.40 -3.71 -18.85
CA PRO A 309 -17.99 -3.34 -18.97
C PRO A 309 -17.36 -2.79 -17.69
N TRP A 310 -18.15 -2.26 -16.75
CA TRP A 310 -17.67 -1.75 -15.46
C TRP A 310 -17.48 -2.83 -14.38
N ASN A 311 -17.98 -4.05 -14.62
CA ASN A 311 -17.79 -5.20 -13.74
C ASN A 311 -16.58 -6.07 -14.16
N GLN A 312 -15.88 -5.69 -15.25
CA GLN A 312 -14.69 -6.37 -15.75
C GLN A 312 -13.42 -5.62 -15.33
N SER A 313 -12.37 -6.37 -15.01
CA SER A 313 -11.06 -5.78 -14.71
C SER A 313 -10.58 -4.94 -15.89
N VAL A 314 -10.07 -3.74 -15.59
CA VAL A 314 -9.48 -2.84 -16.60
C VAL A 314 -8.31 -3.52 -17.32
N VAL A 315 -7.51 -4.30 -16.57
CA VAL A 315 -6.34 -5.01 -17.09
C VAL A 315 -6.75 -6.15 -18.02
N GLU A 316 -7.82 -6.87 -17.71
CA GLU A 316 -8.32 -7.99 -18.54
C GLU A 316 -8.85 -7.52 -19.90
N ARG A 317 -9.19 -6.24 -20.04
CA ARG A 317 -9.62 -5.62 -21.29
C ARG A 317 -8.45 -5.13 -22.15
N LEU A 318 -7.23 -5.12 -21.61
CA LEU A 318 -6.03 -4.77 -22.36
C LEU A 318 -5.39 -6.02 -23.01
N PRO A 319 -4.61 -5.85 -24.09
CA PRO A 319 -3.81 -6.94 -24.64
C PRO A 319 -2.84 -7.49 -23.59
N GLU A 320 -2.58 -8.81 -23.56
CA GLU A 320 -1.63 -9.43 -22.62
C GLU A 320 -0.22 -8.78 -22.67
N VAL A 321 0.15 -8.22 -23.82
CA VAL A 321 1.44 -7.54 -24.05
C VAL A 321 1.19 -6.22 -24.77
N ILE A 322 1.55 -5.12 -24.14
CA ILE A 322 1.48 -3.78 -24.73
C ILE A 322 2.58 -3.61 -25.79
N SER A 323 2.18 -3.11 -26.96
CA SER A 323 3.07 -2.80 -28.08
C SER A 323 2.96 -1.32 -28.43
N PRO A 324 3.99 -0.72 -29.07
CA PRO A 324 3.90 0.65 -29.56
C PRO A 324 2.64 0.88 -30.40
N GLY A 325 1.93 1.97 -30.12
CA GLY A 325 0.60 2.26 -30.65
C GLY A 325 -0.27 2.95 -29.60
N GLU A 326 -1.59 2.87 -29.82
CA GLU A 326 -2.57 3.35 -28.85
C GLU A 326 -2.79 2.32 -27.74
N VAL A 327 -2.80 2.78 -26.50
CA VAL A 327 -3.12 1.99 -25.31
C VAL A 327 -4.38 2.58 -24.68
N PRO A 328 -5.57 2.11 -25.10
CA PRO A 328 -6.84 2.62 -24.59
C PRO A 328 -7.19 1.95 -23.26
N ILE A 329 -7.38 2.75 -22.22
CA ILE A 329 -7.73 2.32 -20.87
C ILE A 329 -9.05 2.99 -20.51
N GLN A 330 -10.07 2.20 -20.23
CA GLN A 330 -11.39 2.74 -19.89
C GLN A 330 -11.68 2.57 -18.41
N PHE A 331 -11.89 3.67 -17.71
CA PHE A 331 -12.30 3.71 -16.31
C PHE A 331 -13.80 3.95 -16.21
N TRP A 332 -14.40 3.47 -15.12
CA TRP A 332 -15.83 3.65 -14.86
C TRP A 332 -16.02 4.30 -13.50
N HIS A 333 -16.78 5.39 -13.45
CA HIS A 333 -17.07 6.11 -12.21
C HIS A 333 -18.57 6.30 -12.04
N ARG A 334 -19.07 6.03 -10.83
CA ARG A 334 -20.43 6.42 -10.43
C ARG A 334 -20.37 7.82 -9.79
N LEU A 335 -21.21 8.73 -10.27
CA LEU A 335 -21.34 10.07 -9.69
C LEU A 335 -22.29 10.11 -8.48
N SER A 336 -23.11 9.08 -8.31
CA SER A 336 -23.99 8.83 -7.17
C SER A 336 -24.44 7.37 -7.20
N ASP A 337 -24.89 6.82 -6.06
CA ASP A 337 -25.27 5.41 -5.92
C ASP A 337 -26.41 4.97 -6.86
N GLU A 338 -27.33 5.89 -7.18
CA GLU A 338 -28.45 5.65 -8.10
C GLU A 338 -28.11 5.93 -9.58
N ALA A 339 -26.90 6.41 -9.90
CA ALA A 339 -26.52 6.77 -11.27
C ALA A 339 -25.77 5.64 -11.98
N LYS A 340 -26.10 5.42 -13.26
CA LYS A 340 -25.33 4.52 -14.12
C LYS A 340 -23.85 4.92 -14.15
N PRO A 341 -22.92 3.95 -14.09
CA PRO A 341 -21.49 4.22 -14.27
C PRO A 341 -21.23 5.00 -15.56
N ILE A 342 -20.38 6.03 -15.47
CA ILE A 342 -19.93 6.82 -16.60
C ILE A 342 -18.54 6.32 -17.00
N ALA A 343 -18.36 6.00 -18.29
CA ALA A 343 -17.08 5.63 -18.85
C ALA A 343 -16.18 6.84 -19.07
N PHE A 344 -14.91 6.71 -18.75
CA PHE A 344 -13.86 7.65 -19.07
C PHE A 344 -12.75 6.93 -19.81
N ASP A 345 -12.37 7.46 -20.97
CA ASP A 345 -11.28 6.91 -21.76
C ASP A 345 -10.00 7.66 -21.42
N PHE A 346 -8.97 6.89 -21.12
CA PHE A 346 -7.59 7.33 -20.99
C PHE A 346 -6.78 6.65 -22.09
N VAL A 347 -6.24 7.40 -23.03
CA VAL A 347 -5.52 6.84 -24.18
C VAL A 347 -4.09 7.33 -24.15
N PHE A 348 -3.14 6.41 -24.09
CA PHE A 348 -1.74 6.71 -24.39
C PHE A 348 -1.47 6.48 -25.88
N SER A 349 -0.77 7.39 -26.53
CA SER A 349 -0.13 7.19 -27.83
C SER A 349 1.37 6.99 -27.60
N TRP A 350 1.82 5.74 -27.69
CA TRP A 350 3.16 5.35 -27.28
C TRP A 350 4.03 4.88 -28.45
N GLY A 351 5.20 5.50 -28.64
CA GLY A 351 6.14 5.18 -29.70
C GLY A 351 7.07 3.99 -29.42
N GLY A 352 7.05 3.44 -28.19
CA GLY A 352 8.01 2.40 -27.76
C GLY A 352 9.20 2.93 -26.97
N GLU A 353 9.32 4.25 -26.81
CA GLU A 353 10.39 4.92 -26.07
C GLU A 353 9.92 5.35 -24.67
N ARG A 354 10.73 6.14 -23.94
CA ARG A 354 10.41 6.58 -22.57
C ARG A 354 9.55 7.85 -22.53
N GLU A 355 8.60 7.92 -23.45
CA GLU A 355 7.68 9.04 -23.64
C GLU A 355 6.37 8.54 -24.28
N ALA A 356 5.24 9.07 -23.82
CA ALA A 356 3.94 8.89 -24.45
C ALA A 356 3.14 10.19 -24.41
N ASP A 357 2.45 10.48 -25.51
CA ASP A 357 1.34 11.43 -25.48
C ASP A 357 0.15 10.75 -24.79
N TRP A 358 -0.68 11.52 -24.11
CA TRP A 358 -1.88 10.99 -23.47
C TRP A 358 -3.06 11.93 -23.58
N SER A 359 -4.26 11.36 -23.54
CA SER A 359 -5.52 12.08 -23.42
C SER A 359 -6.45 11.38 -22.43
N TYR A 360 -7.26 12.17 -21.74
CA TYR A 360 -8.23 11.71 -20.75
C TYR A 360 -9.54 12.50 -20.87
N GLY A 361 -10.65 11.80 -20.97
CA GLY A 361 -11.96 12.42 -21.09
C GLY A 361 -13.11 11.44 -20.93
N ILE A 362 -14.33 11.95 -21.06
CA ILE A 362 -15.52 11.11 -21.09
C ILE A 362 -15.50 10.26 -22.36
N SER A 363 -15.76 8.97 -22.19
CA SER A 363 -15.86 8.05 -23.31
C SER A 363 -17.06 8.41 -24.19
N PRO A 364 -16.95 8.35 -25.53
CA PRO A 364 -18.10 8.49 -26.42
C PRO A 364 -19.14 7.38 -26.24
N ASP A 365 -18.81 6.30 -25.52
CA ASP A 365 -19.72 5.19 -25.21
C ASP A 365 -20.84 5.58 -24.24
N ASN A 366 -20.77 6.77 -23.63
CA ASN A 366 -21.82 7.30 -22.77
C ASN A 366 -22.97 7.92 -23.57
N ALA A 367 -23.98 7.11 -23.92
CA ALA A 367 -25.13 7.56 -24.72
C ALA A 367 -25.96 8.71 -24.09
N ASP A 368 -25.90 8.89 -22.77
CA ASP A 368 -26.79 9.79 -22.00
C ASP A 368 -26.06 10.99 -21.35
N VAL A 369 -24.74 11.15 -21.56
CA VAL A 369 -23.96 12.23 -20.93
C VAL A 369 -23.71 13.37 -21.93
N PRO A 370 -24.17 14.60 -21.67
CA PRO A 370 -23.87 15.75 -22.53
C PRO A 370 -22.35 15.99 -22.63
N GLU A 371 -21.82 16.12 -23.85
CA GLU A 371 -20.39 16.36 -24.15
C GLU A 371 -19.79 17.55 -23.36
N ASN A 372 -20.62 18.49 -22.93
CA ASN A 372 -20.21 19.71 -22.24
C ASN A 372 -20.04 19.59 -20.72
N ARG A 373 -20.19 18.41 -20.11
CA ARG A 373 -20.17 18.28 -18.64
C ARG A 373 -18.80 18.08 -18.01
N PHE A 374 -17.76 17.71 -18.75
CA PHE A 374 -16.44 17.47 -18.15
C PHE A 374 -15.30 17.90 -19.07
N ALA A 375 -14.29 18.53 -18.48
CA ALA A 375 -13.13 19.02 -19.18
C ALA A 375 -12.23 17.88 -19.63
N SER A 376 -11.94 17.81 -20.93
CA SER A 376 -10.93 16.90 -21.49
C SER A 376 -9.53 17.38 -21.11
N PHE A 377 -8.63 16.44 -20.81
CA PHE A 377 -7.22 16.71 -20.57
C PHE A 377 -6.36 15.98 -21.59
N GLN A 378 -5.21 16.57 -21.91
CA GLN A 378 -4.20 15.95 -22.74
C GLN A 378 -2.82 16.48 -22.35
N GLY A 379 -1.77 15.72 -22.68
CA GLY A 379 -0.41 16.16 -22.48
C GLY A 379 0.61 15.09 -22.84
N THR A 380 1.82 15.23 -22.29
CA THR A 380 2.93 14.29 -22.46
C THR A 380 3.35 13.72 -21.12
N ALA A 381 3.78 12.47 -21.11
CA ALA A 381 4.41 11.79 -19.99
C ALA A 381 5.80 11.33 -20.44
N THR A 382 6.85 11.73 -19.73
CA THR A 382 8.24 11.38 -20.04
C THR A 382 8.94 10.79 -18.82
N TRP A 383 9.66 9.67 -18.97
CA TRP A 383 10.30 8.97 -17.86
C TRP A 383 11.75 8.60 -18.16
N THR A 384 12.56 9.61 -18.45
CA THR A 384 13.95 9.42 -18.90
C THR A 384 14.83 8.67 -17.89
N ASP A 385 14.63 8.89 -16.58
CA ASP A 385 15.35 8.21 -15.50
C ASP A 385 14.85 6.77 -15.23
N GLY A 386 13.73 6.38 -15.84
CA GLY A 386 13.08 5.07 -15.67
C GLY A 386 12.34 4.90 -14.35
N VAL A 387 12.17 5.96 -13.56
CA VAL A 387 11.54 5.93 -12.22
C VAL A 387 10.43 6.98 -12.13
N ASN A 388 10.75 8.24 -12.42
CA ASN A 388 9.83 9.36 -12.29
C ASN A 388 9.21 9.71 -13.64
N VAL A 389 7.99 10.24 -13.62
CA VAL A 389 7.32 10.72 -14.84
C VAL A 389 7.19 12.23 -14.76
N HIS A 390 7.88 12.92 -15.66
CA HIS A 390 7.63 14.32 -15.90
C HIS A 390 6.42 14.46 -16.83
N LEU A 391 5.37 15.08 -16.29
CA LEU A 391 4.03 15.15 -16.86
C LEU A 391 3.72 16.58 -17.26
N THR A 392 3.35 16.79 -18.53
CA THR A 392 2.66 18.01 -18.95
C THR A 392 1.17 17.72 -19.05
N TYR A 393 0.34 18.71 -18.79
CA TYR A 393 -1.11 18.60 -18.95
C TYR A 393 -1.70 19.93 -19.43
N SER A 394 -2.78 19.84 -20.19
CA SER A 394 -3.56 20.96 -20.67
C SER A 394 -5.02 20.56 -20.86
N SER A 395 -5.93 21.51 -20.66
CA SER A 395 -7.35 21.33 -20.88
C SER A 395 -7.93 22.61 -21.48
N SER A 396 -8.37 22.53 -22.74
CA SER A 396 -9.01 23.66 -23.43
C SER A 396 -10.30 24.11 -22.74
N ASP A 397 -11.01 23.16 -22.13
CA ASP A 397 -12.36 23.37 -21.61
C ASP A 397 -12.34 24.05 -20.24
N SER A 398 -11.31 23.78 -19.44
CA SER A 398 -11.12 24.38 -18.11
C SER A 398 -10.13 25.54 -18.09
N GLY A 399 -9.34 25.71 -19.16
CA GLY A 399 -8.23 26.68 -19.20
C GLY A 399 -7.06 26.30 -18.29
N LEU A 400 -7.07 25.08 -17.73
CA LEU A 400 -6.00 24.57 -16.88
C LEU A 400 -4.85 24.03 -17.73
N GLY A 401 -3.63 24.27 -17.29
CA GLY A 401 -2.44 23.67 -17.88
C GLY A 401 -1.22 23.88 -17.00
N GLY A 402 -0.26 22.98 -17.12
CA GLY A 402 0.95 23.01 -16.30
C GLY A 402 1.83 21.80 -16.53
N GLU A 403 2.84 21.71 -15.68
CA GLU A 403 3.78 20.61 -15.62
C GLU A 403 3.94 20.17 -14.17
N THR A 404 4.18 18.87 -13.96
CA THR A 404 4.48 18.31 -12.64
C THR A 404 5.36 17.08 -12.80
N THR A 405 5.87 16.56 -11.69
CA THR A 405 6.60 15.29 -11.65
C THR A 405 5.86 14.31 -10.77
N LEU A 406 5.55 13.15 -11.32
CA LEU A 406 5.01 12.02 -10.59
C LEU A 406 6.18 11.14 -10.13
N ASN A 407 6.39 11.06 -8.82
CA ASN A 407 7.43 10.23 -8.25
C ASN A 407 7.09 8.74 -8.41
N ALA A 408 8.10 7.93 -8.73
CA ALA A 408 7.97 6.46 -8.86
C ALA A 408 6.76 6.02 -9.70
N ALA A 409 6.48 6.73 -10.80
CA ALA A 409 5.30 6.51 -11.63
C ALA A 409 5.62 5.88 -13.00
N ALA A 410 6.89 5.71 -13.32
CA ALA A 410 7.28 5.19 -14.62
C ALA A 410 6.76 3.76 -14.82
N PRO A 411 6.27 3.40 -16.03
CA PRO A 411 5.78 2.06 -16.35
C PRO A 411 6.91 1.01 -16.42
N MET A 412 8.09 1.34 -15.89
CA MET A 412 9.25 0.48 -15.77
C MET A 412 9.88 0.51 -14.37
N LEU A 413 9.19 1.07 -13.37
CA LEU A 413 9.70 1.25 -12.00
C LEU A 413 10.39 0.01 -11.42
N ILE A 414 9.82 -1.17 -11.65
CA ILE A 414 10.33 -2.46 -11.14
C ILE A 414 11.71 -2.81 -11.74
N SER A 415 12.04 -2.29 -12.92
CA SER A 415 13.36 -2.44 -13.53
C SER A 415 13.71 -1.23 -14.40
N PRO A 416 14.24 -0.15 -13.81
CA PRO A 416 14.50 1.12 -14.51
C PRO A 416 15.52 1.02 -15.67
N SER A 417 16.27 -0.09 -15.72
CA SER A 417 17.23 -0.43 -16.77
C SER A 417 16.67 -1.35 -17.87
N SER A 418 15.41 -1.80 -17.76
CA SER A 418 14.80 -2.79 -18.64
C SER A 418 13.46 -2.34 -19.19
N ASP A 419 13.33 -2.33 -20.51
CA ASP A 419 12.10 -1.92 -21.20
C ASP A 419 11.01 -3.01 -21.20
N VAL A 420 11.24 -4.15 -20.53
CA VAL A 420 10.30 -5.28 -20.46
C VAL A 420 9.01 -4.90 -19.73
N PHE A 421 9.11 -4.10 -18.67
CA PHE A 421 7.96 -3.72 -17.84
C PHE A 421 7.00 -2.76 -18.55
N MET A 422 7.49 -1.98 -19.53
CA MET A 422 6.64 -1.14 -20.39
C MET A 422 5.70 -1.97 -21.29
N LYS A 423 5.86 -3.29 -21.33
CA LYS A 423 4.96 -4.19 -22.07
C LYS A 423 3.86 -4.79 -21.19
N ILE A 424 3.88 -4.53 -19.88
CA ILE A 424 2.92 -5.09 -18.92
C ILE A 424 1.71 -4.16 -18.83
N PRO A 425 0.48 -4.64 -19.08
CA PRO A 425 -0.72 -3.80 -19.07
C PRO A 425 -0.96 -3.07 -17.74
N MET A 426 -0.72 -3.74 -16.61
CA MET A 426 -0.90 -3.15 -15.27
C MET A 426 -0.05 -1.88 -15.07
N ALA A 427 1.19 -1.86 -15.59
CA ALA A 427 2.07 -0.70 -15.46
C ALA A 427 1.51 0.56 -16.16
N TRP A 428 0.73 0.39 -17.22
CA TRP A 428 0.04 1.50 -17.90
C TRP A 428 -1.22 1.94 -17.17
N VAL A 429 -1.96 0.99 -16.58
CA VAL A 429 -3.12 1.29 -15.73
C VAL A 429 -2.69 2.09 -14.51
N ASP A 430 -1.59 1.69 -13.85
CA ASP A 430 -1.03 2.41 -12.69
C ASP A 430 -0.61 3.84 -13.05
N LEU A 431 0.09 4.02 -14.19
CA LEU A 431 0.45 5.34 -14.67
C LEU A 431 -0.78 6.22 -14.94
N ALA A 432 -1.80 5.68 -15.63
CA ALA A 432 -3.04 6.41 -15.88
C ALA A 432 -3.73 6.82 -14.59
N MET A 433 -3.83 5.93 -13.59
CA MET A 433 -4.43 6.25 -12.29
C MET A 433 -3.68 7.37 -11.56
N LYS A 434 -2.32 7.34 -11.57
CA LYS A 434 -1.50 8.41 -10.97
C LYS A 434 -1.72 9.76 -11.67
N ILE A 435 -1.84 9.77 -13.00
CA ILE A 435 -2.16 10.99 -13.76
C ILE A 435 -3.56 11.49 -13.38
N ILE A 436 -4.57 10.60 -13.37
CA ILE A 436 -5.95 10.96 -13.00
C ILE A 436 -6.02 11.56 -11.59
N ALA A 437 -5.27 11.02 -10.63
CA ALA A 437 -5.21 11.55 -9.26
C ALA A 437 -4.74 13.01 -9.23
N VAL A 438 -3.69 13.35 -9.99
CA VAL A 438 -3.22 14.74 -10.13
C VAL A 438 -4.30 15.62 -10.76
N LEU A 439 -4.92 15.18 -11.85
CA LEU A 439 -5.97 15.94 -12.52
C LEU A 439 -7.18 16.20 -11.62
N ASN A 440 -7.55 15.23 -10.78
CA ASN A 440 -8.62 15.38 -9.79
C ASN A 440 -8.24 16.35 -8.68
N GLY A 441 -6.98 16.37 -8.23
CA GLY A 441 -6.47 17.37 -7.29
C GLY A 441 -6.59 18.80 -7.83
N LEU A 442 -6.26 19.00 -9.11
CA LEU A 442 -6.36 20.30 -9.80
C LEU A 442 -7.80 20.81 -9.94
N ARG A 443 -8.80 19.92 -9.95
CA ARG A 443 -10.23 20.30 -10.00
C ARG A 443 -10.81 20.70 -8.64
N ARG A 444 -10.10 20.39 -7.54
CA ARG A 444 -10.54 20.66 -6.16
C ARG A 444 -9.92 21.93 -5.56
N GLY A 445 -8.79 22.39 -6.09
CA GLY A 445 -8.17 23.69 -5.76
C GLY A 445 -8.73 24.80 -6.64
#